data_AF-A0A7T6XQE6-F1
#
_entry.id   AF-A0A7T6XQE6-F1
#
_cell.length_a   1.000
_cell.length_b   1.000
_cell.length_c   1.000
_cell.angle_alpha   90.00
_cell.angle_beta   90.00
_cell.angle_gamma   90.00
#
_symmetry.space_group_name_H-M   'P 1'
#
loop_
_entity.id
_entity.type
_entity.pdbx_description
1 polymer ?
#
loop_
_entity_poly.entity_id
_entity_poly.type
_entity_poly.pdbx_seq_one_letter_code
_entity_poly.pdbx_strand_id
1 'polypeptide(L)'
;MERQEHLREALNAFQVAFPKRFKEFKLKQSRRREEEELLRGLGDISSRSLVPMYTHPNGPISEQEQIFRLNARNNELQSVIASFERVVKDMDPFQNETSDDYVESEIFDFGDIPTPLGLWLRSQDGLKIHGVPITNRETLDVAFSLLDKGRRSHPNQFSTEYLAYMVGIMYIRKITRTESGFKKFQAIPGEPGKLIHRKCRACQRPVLDDAFPFFVAELPSCYLIEVVRSAQNGGNGCGQNGCKGKPGLVPANHMVQDHTRMETRAIAQTKRRKSNWKAPLCRTGKDRGGCAETVRVRCRGYGQGSQKRECGRERDYNTPEWTIHSPARLVQPRLKCDCDEGKKDHYFEPVDKRIEMASLTSLRKTYQGFLDARCDLADYPKLPGIIFDLEPNGDPKKNPRTYRQRFEYLKSATTALTGLN
;
A
#
# COMPACT_ATOMS: atom_id res chain seq x y z
N MET A 1 43.32 -24.93 17.09
CA MET A 1 42.20 -25.30 17.98
C MET A 1 42.29 -24.60 19.33
N GLU A 2 43.48 -24.52 19.95
CA GLU A 2 43.70 -23.97 21.31
C GLU A 2 43.21 -22.51 21.54
N ARG A 3 43.39 -21.61 20.57
CA ARG A 3 43.03 -20.18 20.76
C ARG A 3 41.54 -19.93 21.01
N GLN A 4 40.65 -20.68 20.33
CA GLN A 4 39.20 -20.52 20.52
C GLN A 4 38.74 -21.11 21.85
N GLU A 5 39.39 -22.17 22.31
CA GLU A 5 39.09 -22.83 23.57
C GLU A 5 39.53 -21.96 24.76
N HIS A 6 40.73 -21.38 24.71
CA HIS A 6 41.19 -20.41 25.71
C HIS A 6 40.35 -19.14 25.75
N LEU A 7 39.88 -18.64 24.60
CA LEU A 7 38.97 -17.48 24.57
C LEU A 7 37.63 -17.81 25.24
N ARG A 8 37.10 -19.02 25.00
CA ARG A 8 35.86 -19.49 25.63
C ARG A 8 36.02 -19.64 27.14
N GLU A 9 37.12 -20.22 27.60
CA GLU A 9 37.45 -20.36 29.02
C GLU A 9 37.61 -19.00 29.70
N ALA A 10 38.33 -18.06 29.07
CA ALA A 10 38.49 -16.70 29.58
C ALA A 10 37.14 -15.94 29.67
N LEU A 11 36.27 -16.07 28.67
CA LEU A 11 34.93 -15.47 28.70
C LEU A 11 34.04 -16.10 29.77
N ASN A 12 34.14 -17.40 29.99
CA ASN A 12 33.42 -18.09 31.07
C ASN A 12 33.93 -17.62 32.45
N ALA A 13 35.24 -17.51 32.64
CA ALA A 13 35.83 -16.97 33.87
C ALA A 13 35.41 -15.51 34.10
N PHE A 14 35.42 -14.67 33.07
CA PHE A 14 34.97 -13.28 33.13
C PHE A 14 33.48 -13.16 33.48
N GLN A 15 32.63 -14.03 32.93
CA GLN A 15 31.21 -14.10 33.28
C GLN A 15 30.97 -14.41 34.76
N VAL A 16 31.72 -15.36 35.32
CA VAL A 16 31.60 -15.78 36.72
C VAL A 16 32.13 -14.71 37.66
N ALA A 17 33.31 -14.14 37.36
CA ALA A 17 33.96 -13.15 38.22
C ALA A 17 33.28 -11.77 38.18
N PHE A 18 32.76 -11.35 37.02
CA PHE A 18 32.20 -10.01 36.82
C PHE A 18 30.86 -10.03 36.07
N PRO A 19 29.79 -10.61 36.64
CA PRO A 19 28.53 -10.84 35.94
C PRO A 19 27.85 -9.56 35.42
N LYS A 20 28.00 -8.41 36.11
CA LYS A 20 27.48 -7.12 35.64
C LYS A 20 28.25 -6.60 34.42
N ARG A 21 29.59 -6.52 34.52
CA ARG A 21 30.46 -6.10 33.42
C ARG A 21 30.37 -7.04 32.21
N PHE A 22 30.16 -8.33 32.44
CA PHE A 22 29.95 -9.29 31.35
C PHE A 22 28.65 -9.05 30.58
N LYS A 23 27.57 -8.65 31.27
CA LYS A 23 26.32 -8.24 30.59
C LYS A 23 26.53 -6.99 29.73
N GLU A 24 27.23 -5.99 30.26
CA GLU A 24 27.60 -4.78 29.50
C GLU A 24 28.48 -5.12 28.30
N PHE A 25 29.49 -5.98 28.47
CA PHE A 25 30.35 -6.47 27.39
C PHE A 25 29.56 -7.19 26.29
N LYS A 26 28.66 -8.11 26.64
CA LYS A 26 27.80 -8.79 25.66
C LYS A 26 26.89 -7.81 24.91
N LEU A 27 26.35 -6.82 25.61
CA LEU A 27 25.53 -5.78 25.01
C LEU A 27 26.34 -4.96 24.00
N LYS A 28 27.56 -4.53 24.37
CA LYS A 28 28.49 -3.83 23.47
C LYS A 28 28.85 -4.65 22.24
N GLN A 29 29.19 -5.93 22.41
CA GLN A 29 29.53 -6.81 21.28
C GLN A 29 28.33 -7.05 20.34
N SER A 30 27.12 -7.20 20.90
CA SER A 30 25.89 -7.30 20.11
C SER A 30 25.65 -6.02 19.29
N ARG A 31 25.82 -4.85 19.90
CA ARG A 31 25.66 -3.55 19.22
C ARG A 31 26.64 -3.38 18.06
N ARG A 32 27.92 -3.71 18.25
CA ARG A 32 28.93 -3.67 17.17
C ARG A 32 28.55 -4.56 16.00
N ARG A 33 28.17 -5.82 16.25
CA ARG A 33 27.76 -6.73 15.15
C ARG A 33 26.54 -6.20 14.39
N GLU A 34 25.58 -5.60 15.09
CA GLU A 34 24.41 -5.02 14.45
C GLU A 34 24.77 -3.79 13.63
N GLU A 35 25.61 -2.91 14.15
CA GLU A 35 26.13 -1.73 13.44
C GLU A 35 26.90 -2.16 12.19
N GLU A 36 27.80 -3.14 12.30
CA GLU A 36 28.52 -3.73 11.17
C GLU A 36 27.57 -4.36 10.14
N GLU A 37 26.54 -5.09 10.57
CA GLU A 37 25.53 -5.68 9.67
C GLU A 37 24.71 -4.57 8.98
N LEU A 38 24.40 -3.52 9.72
CA LEU A 38 23.68 -2.36 9.23
C LEU A 38 24.49 -1.60 8.16
N LEU A 39 25.76 -1.28 8.47
CA LEU A 39 26.71 -0.58 7.61
C LEU A 39 27.11 -1.39 6.38
N ARG A 40 27.35 -2.71 6.53
CA ARG A 40 27.59 -3.61 5.39
C ARG A 40 26.43 -3.57 4.40
N GLY A 41 25.20 -3.51 4.92
CA GLY A 41 24.01 -3.34 4.09
C GLY A 41 23.99 -2.01 3.31
N LEU A 42 24.58 -0.93 3.82
CA LEU A 42 24.71 0.35 3.12
C LEU A 42 25.74 0.27 1.97
N GLY A 43 26.88 -0.40 2.18
CA GLY A 43 27.87 -0.65 1.12
C GLY A 43 27.30 -1.45 -0.05
N ASP A 44 26.44 -2.42 0.24
CA ASP A 44 25.71 -3.20 -0.78
C ASP A 44 24.66 -2.38 -1.56
N ILE A 45 24.17 -1.28 -0.99
CA ILE A 45 23.19 -0.39 -1.63
C ILE A 45 23.91 0.60 -2.54
N SER A 46 25.01 1.20 -2.07
CA SER A 46 25.82 2.15 -2.83
C SER A 46 26.39 1.52 -4.12
N SER A 47 26.68 0.22 -4.08
CA SER A 47 27.19 -0.57 -5.22
C SER A 47 26.11 -1.12 -6.17
N ARG A 48 24.81 -1.01 -5.84
CA ARG A 48 23.72 -1.54 -6.69
C ARG A 48 23.08 -0.43 -7.53
N SER A 49 22.94 -0.70 -8.82
CA SER A 49 22.03 0.05 -9.70
C SER A 49 20.63 0.03 -9.09
N LEU A 50 20.09 1.22 -8.77
CA LEU A 50 18.74 1.39 -8.28
C LEU A 50 17.79 0.66 -9.22
N VAL A 51 17.06 -0.31 -8.67
CA VAL A 51 16.34 -1.28 -9.50
C VAL A 51 15.38 -0.56 -10.44
N PRO A 52 15.46 -0.82 -11.77
CA PRO A 52 14.56 -0.22 -12.73
C PRO A 52 13.11 -0.57 -12.37
N MET A 53 12.26 0.45 -12.33
CA MET A 53 10.82 0.25 -12.34
C MET A 53 10.33 0.16 -13.79
N TYR A 54 9.28 -0.61 -14.02
CA TYR A 54 8.70 -0.71 -15.35
C TYR A 54 7.92 0.56 -15.66
N THR A 55 8.17 1.12 -16.84
CA THR A 55 7.31 2.16 -17.41
C THR A 55 6.03 1.50 -17.91
N HIS A 56 4.91 2.19 -17.69
CA HIS A 56 3.60 1.79 -18.18
C HIS A 56 3.30 2.58 -19.46
N PRO A 57 3.56 2.04 -20.66
CA PRO A 57 3.47 2.79 -21.91
C PRO A 57 2.04 3.27 -22.24
N ASN A 58 1.03 2.63 -21.65
CA ASN A 58 -0.38 3.01 -21.77
C ASN A 58 -0.97 3.47 -20.43
N GLY A 59 -0.12 3.92 -19.50
CA GLY A 59 -0.57 4.44 -18.21
C GLY A 59 -1.22 5.82 -18.36
N PRO A 60 -1.98 6.28 -17.35
CA PRO A 60 -2.53 7.64 -17.30
C PRO A 60 -1.45 8.74 -17.23
N ILE A 61 -0.19 8.36 -17.09
CA ILE A 61 0.98 9.24 -17.10
C ILE A 61 1.91 8.77 -18.21
N SER A 62 2.46 9.72 -18.97
CA SER A 62 3.39 9.42 -20.06
C SER A 62 4.63 8.67 -19.55
N GLU A 63 5.23 7.86 -20.42
CA GLU A 63 6.48 7.16 -20.11
C GLU A 63 7.60 8.14 -19.74
N GLN A 64 7.69 9.28 -20.43
CA GLN A 64 8.66 10.33 -20.14
C GLN A 64 8.51 10.87 -18.71
N GLU A 65 7.28 11.12 -18.27
CA GLU A 65 7.01 11.61 -16.92
C GLU A 65 7.32 10.53 -15.86
N GLN A 66 7.05 9.25 -16.14
CA GLN A 66 7.43 8.15 -15.25
C GLN A 66 8.96 8.05 -15.09
N ILE A 67 9.70 8.18 -16.20
CA ILE A 67 11.17 8.21 -16.20
C ILE A 67 11.68 9.44 -15.42
N PHE A 68 11.09 10.61 -15.64
CA PHE A 68 11.44 11.83 -14.92
C PHE A 68 11.28 11.66 -13.41
N ARG A 69 10.13 11.16 -12.94
CA ARG A 69 9.87 10.89 -11.51
C ARG A 69 10.85 9.87 -10.93
N LEU A 70 11.14 8.81 -11.67
CA LEU A 70 12.08 7.77 -11.24
C LEU A 70 13.49 8.34 -11.09
N ASN A 71 13.96 9.11 -12.07
CA ASN A 71 15.27 9.74 -12.05
C ASN A 71 15.38 10.76 -10.90
N ALA A 72 14.37 11.62 -10.73
CA ALA A 72 14.33 12.58 -9.63
C ALA A 72 14.40 11.88 -8.25
N ARG A 73 13.59 10.82 -8.06
CA ARG A 73 13.64 9.99 -6.85
C ARG A 73 15.03 9.40 -6.62
N ASN A 74 15.63 8.84 -7.67
CA ASN A 74 16.92 8.17 -7.58
C ASN A 74 18.04 9.17 -7.25
N ASN A 75 18.01 10.36 -7.85
CA ASN A 75 18.95 11.43 -7.55
C ASN A 75 18.82 11.90 -6.09
N GLU A 76 17.58 12.06 -5.61
CA GLU A 76 17.32 12.45 -4.22
C GLU A 76 17.81 11.38 -3.23
N LEU A 77 17.54 10.09 -3.51
CA LEU A 77 18.08 8.99 -2.69
C LEU A 77 19.60 9.01 -2.63
N GLN A 78 20.27 9.19 -3.76
CA GLN A 78 21.74 9.25 -3.82
C GLN A 78 22.26 10.46 -3.03
N SER A 79 21.60 11.62 -3.13
CA SER A 79 21.93 12.81 -2.36
C SER A 79 21.80 12.57 -0.84
N VAL A 80 20.73 11.92 -0.40
CA VAL A 80 20.52 11.57 1.01
C VAL A 80 21.59 10.60 1.52
N ILE A 81 21.92 9.57 0.74
CA ILE A 81 22.97 8.59 1.10
C ILE A 81 24.34 9.28 1.17
N ALA A 82 24.74 10.00 0.13
CA ALA A 82 26.04 10.65 0.06
C ALA A 82 26.21 11.76 1.12
N SER A 83 25.13 12.46 1.48
CA SER A 83 25.17 13.43 2.58
C SER A 83 25.33 12.76 3.94
N PHE A 84 24.70 11.61 4.18
CA PHE A 84 24.90 10.85 5.41
C PHE A 84 26.30 10.26 5.49
N GLU A 85 26.81 9.67 4.41
CA GLU A 85 28.18 9.13 4.36
C GLU A 85 29.23 10.19 4.70
N ARG A 86 29.03 11.44 4.27
CA ARG A 86 29.87 12.57 4.68
C ARG A 86 29.78 12.84 6.18
N VAL A 87 28.56 12.92 6.73
CA VAL A 87 28.37 13.09 8.19
C VAL A 87 29.06 11.98 8.98
N VAL A 88 28.96 10.71 8.54
CA VAL A 88 29.61 9.58 9.21
C VAL A 88 31.14 9.71 9.14
N LYS A 89 31.70 10.08 7.99
CA LYS A 89 33.15 10.31 7.84
C LYS A 89 33.64 11.48 8.69
N ASP A 90 32.85 12.56 8.78
CA ASP A 90 33.20 13.75 9.55
C ASP A 90 33.09 13.51 11.07
N MET A 91 32.25 12.56 11.48
CA MET A 91 32.12 12.14 12.88
C MET A 91 33.25 11.22 13.33
N ASP A 92 34.01 10.59 12.43
CA ASP A 92 35.00 9.59 12.82
C ASP A 92 36.25 9.56 11.90
N PRO A 93 37.39 10.16 12.35
CA PRO A 93 38.70 9.94 11.75
C PRO A 93 39.29 8.52 12.00
N PHE A 94 38.71 7.72 12.90
CA PHE A 94 39.34 6.53 13.50
C PHE A 94 38.71 5.18 13.09
N GLN A 95 37.75 5.12 12.17
CA GLN A 95 37.23 3.83 11.63
C GLN A 95 38.29 2.98 10.90
N ASN A 96 39.49 3.48 10.68
CA ASN A 96 40.57 2.72 10.06
C ASN A 96 41.37 1.85 11.05
N GLU A 97 41.16 1.98 12.35
CA GLU A 97 41.81 1.09 13.31
C GLU A 97 40.80 0.17 13.97
N THR A 98 41.07 -1.13 13.81
CA THR A 98 40.48 -2.26 14.53
C THR A 98 40.85 -2.19 16.03
N SER A 99 40.67 -1.03 16.65
CA SER A 99 40.93 -0.81 18.07
C SER A 99 39.82 -1.48 18.88
N ASP A 100 40.22 -2.30 19.83
CA ASP A 100 39.30 -2.97 20.76
C ASP A 100 38.67 -1.97 21.76
N ASP A 101 39.16 -0.73 21.81
CA ASP A 101 38.74 0.34 22.73
C ASP A 101 37.56 1.16 22.19
N TYR A 102 36.43 0.52 21.91
CA TYR A 102 35.17 1.23 21.68
C TYR A 102 34.70 1.89 22.97
N VAL A 103 34.90 3.20 23.05
CA VAL A 103 34.29 4.03 24.08
C VAL A 103 32.84 4.29 23.65
N GLU A 104 31.91 3.86 24.51
CA GLU A 104 30.50 4.16 24.30
C GLU A 104 30.30 5.66 24.52
N SER A 105 29.67 6.34 23.55
CA SER A 105 29.42 7.77 23.66
C SER A 105 28.65 8.11 24.94
N GLU A 106 29.14 9.10 25.69
CA GLU A 106 28.53 9.59 26.93
C GLU A 106 27.56 10.77 26.68
N ILE A 107 27.22 11.03 25.41
CA ILE A 107 26.34 12.13 25.02
C ILE A 107 24.87 11.72 25.21
N PHE A 108 24.23 12.21 26.28
CA PHE A 108 22.81 11.94 26.57
C PHE A 108 21.87 13.10 26.23
N ASP A 109 22.38 14.33 26.10
CA ASP A 109 21.57 15.47 25.69
C ASP A 109 21.55 15.62 24.16
N PHE A 110 20.38 15.93 23.61
CA PHE A 110 20.23 16.09 22.15
C PHE A 110 20.92 17.35 21.62
N GLY A 111 21.12 18.36 22.47
CA GLY A 111 21.88 19.56 22.11
C GLY A 111 23.37 19.28 21.85
N ASP A 112 23.88 18.19 22.42
CA ASP A 112 25.31 17.89 22.45
C ASP A 112 25.74 16.89 21.37
N ILE A 113 24.80 16.36 20.58
CA ILE A 113 25.16 15.51 19.43
C ILE A 113 25.97 16.32 18.41
N PRO A 114 26.87 15.68 17.64
CA PRO A 114 27.62 16.35 16.59
C PRO A 114 26.71 17.17 15.68
N THR A 115 27.03 18.46 15.53
CA THR A 115 26.21 19.41 14.77
C THR A 115 25.88 18.92 13.36
N PRO A 116 26.83 18.34 12.58
CA PRO A 116 26.51 17.80 11.26
C PRO A 116 25.43 16.72 11.29
N LEU A 117 25.44 15.83 12.29
CA LEU A 117 24.44 14.78 12.45
C LEU A 117 23.07 15.34 12.83
N GLY A 118 23.04 16.27 13.80
CA GLY A 118 21.81 16.94 14.19
C GLY A 118 21.15 17.71 13.04
N LEU A 119 21.94 18.42 12.24
CA LEU A 119 21.46 19.12 11.05
C LEU A 119 20.96 18.16 9.97
N TRP A 120 21.69 17.07 9.72
CA TRP A 120 21.28 16.06 8.75
C TRP A 120 19.95 15.41 9.14
N LEU A 121 19.76 15.02 10.39
CA LEU A 121 18.50 14.44 10.87
C LEU A 121 17.31 15.39 10.68
N ARG A 122 17.49 16.68 10.98
CA ARG A 122 16.45 17.70 10.85
C ARG A 122 16.06 17.99 9.40
N SER A 123 16.98 17.83 8.46
CA SER A 123 16.75 18.11 7.04
C SER A 123 15.99 17.00 6.31
N GLN A 124 15.98 15.76 6.83
CA GLN A 124 15.31 14.65 6.15
C GLN A 124 13.79 14.70 6.31
N ASP A 125 13.05 14.96 5.22
CA ASP A 125 11.58 14.97 5.25
C ASP A 125 10.98 13.64 5.70
N GLY A 126 11.59 12.51 5.34
CA GLY A 126 11.11 11.19 5.74
C GLY A 126 11.34 10.82 7.21
N LEU A 127 12.08 11.66 7.95
CA LEU A 127 12.26 11.56 9.40
C LEU A 127 11.31 12.48 10.19
N LYS A 128 10.56 13.35 9.50
CA LYS A 128 9.59 14.25 10.14
C LYS A 128 8.31 13.49 10.48
N ILE A 129 7.59 13.98 11.49
CA ILE A 129 6.25 13.51 11.82
C ILE A 129 5.30 14.67 11.57
N HIS A 130 4.46 14.57 10.53
CA HIS A 130 3.60 15.67 10.09
C HIS A 130 4.39 16.97 9.84
N GLY A 131 5.54 16.86 9.19
CA GLY A 131 6.43 17.98 8.88
C GLY A 131 7.24 18.50 10.06
N VAL A 132 7.07 17.96 11.27
CA VAL A 132 7.85 18.38 12.45
C VAL A 132 9.17 17.59 12.52
N PRO A 133 10.34 18.25 12.55
CA PRO A 133 11.65 17.60 12.61
C PRO A 133 12.00 17.09 14.01
N ILE A 134 13.01 16.21 14.08
CA ILE A 134 13.59 15.73 15.33
C ILE A 134 14.38 16.87 15.98
N THR A 135 13.97 17.29 17.17
CA THR A 135 14.54 18.47 17.86
C THR A 135 15.00 18.18 19.28
N ASN A 136 14.68 17.00 19.80
CA ASN A 136 15.00 16.58 21.17
C ASN A 136 15.11 15.06 21.27
N ARG A 137 15.46 14.59 22.46
CA ARG A 137 15.62 13.16 22.75
C ARG A 137 14.31 12.38 22.59
N GLU A 138 13.19 12.94 23.02
CA GLU A 138 11.90 12.24 22.96
C GLU A 138 11.47 11.97 21.51
N THR A 139 11.62 12.97 20.64
CA THR A 139 11.29 12.82 19.20
C THR A 139 12.25 11.85 18.50
N LEU A 140 13.51 11.79 18.95
CA LEU A 140 14.49 10.81 18.46
C LEU A 140 14.13 9.38 18.86
N ASP A 141 13.75 9.16 20.13
CA ASP A 141 13.31 7.84 20.64
C ASP A 141 12.07 7.34 19.88
N VAL A 142 11.14 8.26 19.56
CA VAL A 142 9.97 7.94 18.74
C VAL A 142 10.37 7.53 17.33
N ALA A 143 11.24 8.30 16.66
CA ALA A 143 11.72 7.98 15.32
C ALA A 143 12.42 6.61 15.27
N PHE A 144 13.30 6.35 16.25
CA PHE A 144 13.96 5.06 16.42
C PHE A 144 12.95 3.91 16.55
N SER A 145 11.97 4.05 17.45
CA SER A 145 10.95 3.03 17.69
C SER A 145 10.11 2.74 16.44
N LEU A 146 9.77 3.78 15.66
CA LEU A 146 9.03 3.66 14.41
C LEU A 146 9.84 2.96 13.31
N LEU A 147 11.13 3.24 13.19
CA LEU A 147 12.04 2.63 12.20
C LEU A 147 12.36 1.18 12.56
N ASP A 148 12.64 0.91 13.83
CA ASP A 148 12.94 -0.44 14.34
C ASP A 148 11.71 -1.34 14.39
N LYS A 149 10.52 -0.71 14.37
CA LYS A 149 9.23 -1.36 14.57
C LYS A 149 9.15 -1.99 15.96
N GLY A 150 9.71 -1.29 16.96
CA GLY A 150 9.73 -1.72 18.36
C GLY A 150 10.27 -3.13 18.58
N ARG A 151 11.32 -3.55 17.86
CA ARG A 151 11.98 -4.85 18.16
C ARG A 151 12.83 -4.73 19.40
N ARG A 152 13.49 -3.59 19.58
CA ARG A 152 14.29 -3.27 20.75
C ARG A 152 13.41 -2.60 21.79
N SER A 153 13.44 -3.18 22.98
CA SER A 153 12.88 -2.59 24.19
C SER A 153 13.96 -1.70 24.82
N HIS A 154 13.57 -0.56 25.40
CA HIS A 154 14.41 0.34 26.19
C HIS A 154 15.42 1.22 25.39
N PRO A 155 14.95 2.13 24.52
CA PRO A 155 15.82 3.09 23.84
C PRO A 155 16.59 4.00 24.83
N ASN A 156 16.06 4.19 26.04
CA ASN A 156 16.66 4.94 27.14
C ASN A 156 18.00 4.35 27.67
N GLN A 157 18.39 3.14 27.23
CA GLN A 157 19.70 2.54 27.57
C GLN A 157 20.81 2.91 26.59
N PHE A 158 20.51 3.70 25.56
CA PHE A 158 21.47 4.15 24.56
C PHE A 158 21.72 5.65 24.69
N SER A 159 22.97 6.06 24.47
CA SER A 159 23.32 7.47 24.31
C SER A 159 22.57 8.10 23.15
N THR A 160 22.40 9.41 23.20
CA THR A 160 21.64 10.19 22.21
C THR A 160 22.36 10.25 20.89
N GLU A 161 23.69 10.34 20.90
CA GLU A 161 24.50 10.22 19.69
C GLU A 161 24.33 8.84 19.02
N TYR A 162 24.42 7.76 19.79
CA TYR A 162 24.24 6.41 19.24
C TYR A 162 22.86 6.24 18.61
N LEU A 163 21.79 6.72 19.26
CA LEU A 163 20.46 6.68 18.69
C LEU A 163 20.32 7.53 17.43
N ALA A 164 20.89 8.74 17.42
CA ALA A 164 20.89 9.64 16.27
C ALA A 164 21.53 8.97 15.05
N TYR A 165 22.68 8.33 15.26
CA TYR A 165 23.39 7.59 14.24
C TYR A 165 22.58 6.38 13.73
N MET A 166 22.03 5.59 14.65
CA MET A 166 21.19 4.42 14.32
C MET A 166 19.93 4.82 13.55
N VAL A 167 19.28 5.93 13.91
CA VAL A 167 18.12 6.45 13.17
C VAL A 167 18.49 6.77 11.73
N GLY A 168 19.64 7.40 11.49
CA GLY A 168 20.12 7.70 10.13
C GLY A 168 20.34 6.44 9.29
N ILE A 169 21.06 5.46 9.84
CA ILE A 169 21.30 4.16 9.20
C ILE A 169 19.97 3.46 8.87
N MET A 170 19.06 3.38 9.83
CA MET A 170 17.78 2.68 9.67
C MET A 170 16.86 3.38 8.68
N TYR A 171 16.91 4.72 8.63
CA TYR A 171 16.21 5.51 7.64
C TYR A 171 16.72 5.21 6.23
N ILE A 172 18.04 5.23 6.02
CA ILE A 172 18.62 4.90 4.71
C ILE A 172 18.21 3.49 4.30
N ARG A 173 18.35 2.50 5.20
CA ARG A 173 17.87 1.12 4.93
C ARG A 173 16.39 1.05 4.59
N LYS A 174 15.54 1.89 5.19
CA LYS A 174 14.11 1.93 4.88
C LYS A 174 13.85 2.45 3.47
N ILE A 175 14.46 3.56 3.08
CA ILE A 175 14.22 4.22 1.79
C ILE A 175 14.88 3.51 0.60
N THR A 176 15.92 2.71 0.87
CA THR A 176 16.69 1.93 -0.12
C THR A 176 16.26 0.47 -0.25
N ARG A 177 15.42 -0.02 0.67
CA ARG A 177 15.05 -1.43 0.74
C ARG A 177 14.52 -1.91 -0.61
N THR A 178 15.14 -2.96 -1.14
CA THR A 178 14.79 -3.51 -2.45
C THR A 178 13.30 -3.84 -2.49
N GLU A 179 12.63 -3.15 -3.40
CA GLU A 179 11.18 -3.22 -3.50
C GLU A 179 10.74 -4.63 -3.89
N SER A 180 9.70 -5.14 -3.22
CA SER A 180 9.11 -6.44 -3.61
C SER A 180 8.80 -6.41 -5.10
N GLY A 181 9.06 -7.51 -5.83
CA GLY A 181 8.86 -7.57 -7.29
C GLY A 181 7.50 -7.03 -7.77
N PHE A 182 6.46 -7.11 -6.94
CA PHE A 182 5.14 -6.56 -7.20
C PHE A 182 5.06 -5.01 -7.28
N LYS A 183 5.85 -4.27 -6.48
CA LYS A 183 5.93 -2.80 -6.57
C LYS A 183 6.40 -2.35 -7.94
N LYS A 184 7.32 -3.10 -8.54
CA LYS A 184 7.93 -2.76 -9.83
C LYS A 184 6.93 -2.69 -10.99
N PHE A 185 5.77 -3.36 -10.88
CA PHE A 185 4.81 -3.52 -11.98
C PHE A 185 3.47 -2.81 -11.80
N GLN A 186 3.19 -2.19 -10.65
CA GLN A 186 1.89 -1.52 -10.43
C GLN A 186 2.01 -0.19 -9.69
N ALA A 187 3.24 0.26 -9.43
CA ALA A 187 3.52 1.49 -8.74
C ALA A 187 4.25 2.47 -9.66
N ILE A 188 4.00 3.75 -9.43
CA ILE A 188 4.81 4.85 -9.94
C ILE A 188 5.32 5.68 -8.75
N PRO A 189 6.51 6.28 -8.83
CA PRO A 189 6.97 7.19 -7.80
C PRO A 189 6.08 8.44 -7.75
N GLY A 190 6.04 9.10 -6.59
CA GLY A 190 5.52 10.45 -6.47
C GLY A 190 6.27 11.45 -7.35
N GLU A 191 5.65 12.61 -7.54
CA GLU A 191 6.33 13.77 -8.14
C GLU A 191 7.53 14.18 -7.29
N PRO A 192 8.55 14.84 -7.88
CA PRO A 192 9.65 15.40 -7.12
C PRO A 192 9.13 16.31 -5.99
N GLY A 193 9.64 16.12 -4.77
CA GLY A 193 9.18 16.85 -3.57
C GLY A 193 7.81 16.44 -3.03
N LYS A 194 7.14 15.42 -3.62
CA LYS A 194 5.87 14.94 -3.10
C LYS A 194 6.06 14.23 -1.76
N LEU A 195 5.42 14.76 -0.72
CA LEU A 195 5.42 14.23 0.64
C LEU A 195 4.04 13.70 1.02
N ILE A 196 3.97 12.57 1.73
CA ILE A 196 2.72 12.07 2.33
C ILE A 196 2.88 11.99 3.85
N HIS A 197 2.07 12.79 4.55
CA HIS A 197 1.92 12.64 6.00
C HIS A 197 1.15 11.38 6.34
N ARG A 198 1.63 10.61 7.33
CA ARG A 198 1.11 9.28 7.62
C ARG A 198 0.65 9.12 9.06
N LYS A 199 -0.31 8.21 9.24
CA LYS A 199 -0.70 7.69 10.56
C LYS A 199 -0.84 6.17 10.53
N CYS A 200 -0.72 5.57 11.71
CA CYS A 200 -0.99 4.14 11.85
C CYS A 200 -2.49 3.87 11.76
N ARG A 201 -2.93 2.96 10.88
CA ARG A 201 -4.34 2.58 10.80
C ARG A 201 -4.88 1.91 12.08
N ALA A 202 -4.04 1.24 12.86
CA ALA A 202 -4.49 0.55 14.07
C ALA A 202 -4.63 1.50 15.28
N CYS A 203 -3.58 2.24 15.64
CA CYS A 203 -3.61 3.13 16.80
C CYS A 203 -3.95 4.60 16.46
N GLN A 204 -4.15 4.94 15.18
CA GLN A 204 -4.44 6.29 14.68
C GLN A 204 -3.38 7.36 14.98
N ARG A 205 -2.27 7.00 15.65
CA ARG A 205 -1.19 7.93 15.98
C ARG A 205 -0.38 8.32 14.74
N PRO A 206 0.11 9.56 14.70
CA PRO A 206 1.13 10.01 13.75
C PRO A 206 2.33 9.05 13.67
N VAL A 207 2.86 8.89 12.46
CA VAL A 207 4.12 8.18 12.21
C VAL A 207 5.02 9.04 11.31
N LEU A 208 6.24 8.57 11.03
CA LEU A 208 7.15 9.22 10.10
C LEU A 208 6.50 9.47 8.75
N ASP A 209 6.74 10.62 8.15
CA ASP A 209 6.25 10.99 6.82
C ASP A 209 6.90 10.10 5.73
N ASP A 210 6.27 10.07 4.55
CA ASP A 210 6.79 9.35 3.39
C ASP A 210 7.32 10.33 2.35
N ALA A 211 8.64 10.55 2.37
CA ALA A 211 9.35 11.40 1.40
C ALA A 211 9.58 10.71 0.05
N PHE A 212 9.37 9.40 -0.02
CA PHE A 212 9.49 8.63 -1.26
C PHE A 212 8.20 7.86 -1.54
N PRO A 213 7.04 8.55 -1.63
CA PRO A 213 5.76 7.89 -1.75
C PRO A 213 5.61 7.20 -3.10
N PHE A 214 4.81 6.14 -3.10
CA PHE A 214 4.41 5.44 -4.31
C PHE A 214 2.91 5.53 -4.51
N PHE A 215 2.51 5.57 -5.77
CA PHE A 215 1.12 5.65 -6.19
C PHE A 215 0.80 4.51 -7.15
N VAL A 216 -0.48 4.15 -7.27
CA VAL A 216 -0.92 3.14 -8.23
C VAL A 216 -0.66 3.66 -9.65
N ALA A 217 0.05 2.91 -10.48
CA ALA A 217 0.40 3.34 -11.84
C ALA A 217 -0.84 3.72 -12.67
N GLU A 218 -1.89 2.90 -12.59
CA GLU A 218 -3.16 3.13 -13.30
C GLU A 218 -4.08 4.15 -12.62
N LEU A 219 -3.78 4.55 -11.38
CA LEU A 219 -4.52 5.58 -10.66
C LEU A 219 -3.54 6.42 -9.81
N PRO A 220 -2.80 7.34 -10.44
CA PRO A 220 -1.73 8.12 -9.80
C PRO A 220 -2.17 8.94 -8.59
N SER A 221 -3.47 9.22 -8.46
CA SER A 221 -4.04 9.90 -7.29
C SER A 221 -4.16 8.99 -6.05
N CYS A 222 -3.92 7.68 -6.18
CA CYS A 222 -4.10 6.70 -5.11
C CYS A 222 -2.75 6.27 -4.52
N TYR A 223 -2.51 6.62 -3.26
CA TYR A 223 -1.29 6.29 -2.53
C TYR A 223 -1.23 4.80 -2.16
N LEU A 224 -0.06 4.20 -2.33
CA LEU A 224 0.21 2.82 -1.95
C LEU A 224 0.70 2.75 -0.50
N ILE A 225 -0.13 2.17 0.38
CA ILE A 225 0.20 2.09 1.81
C ILE A 225 1.25 1.01 2.09
N GLU A 226 2.22 1.35 2.93
CA GLU A 226 3.15 0.38 3.52
C GLU A 226 2.41 -0.46 4.57
N VAL A 227 2.46 -1.79 4.42
CA VAL A 227 2.02 -2.71 5.48
C VAL A 227 3.23 -3.05 6.35
N VAL A 228 3.15 -2.73 7.64
CA VAL A 228 4.24 -3.00 8.57
C VAL A 228 4.34 -4.51 8.78
N ARG A 229 5.31 -5.13 8.08
CA ARG A 229 5.72 -6.51 8.33
C ARG A 229 6.65 -6.53 9.55
N SER A 230 6.22 -7.20 10.61
CA SER A 230 7.06 -7.55 11.76
C SER A 230 7.56 -8.98 11.63
N ALA A 231 8.79 -9.21 12.10
CA ALA A 231 9.41 -10.53 12.18
C ALA A 231 8.91 -11.36 13.39
N GLN A 232 8.20 -10.73 14.34
CA GLN A 232 7.67 -11.40 15.53
C GLN A 232 6.23 -11.88 15.32
N ASN A 233 5.92 -13.09 15.81
CA ASN A 233 4.55 -13.62 15.82
C ASN A 233 3.65 -12.71 16.67
N GLY A 234 2.53 -12.25 16.08
CA GLY A 234 1.61 -11.26 16.69
C GLY A 234 1.82 -9.81 16.24
N GLY A 235 3.01 -9.46 15.73
CA GLY A 235 3.36 -8.17 15.13
C GLY A 235 3.48 -6.99 16.12
N ASN A 236 4.52 -6.17 15.95
CA ASN A 236 4.85 -5.04 16.83
C ASN A 236 4.13 -3.74 16.47
N GLY A 237 2.95 -3.85 15.85
CA GLY A 237 2.18 -2.69 15.43
C GLY A 237 2.98 -1.80 14.48
N CYS A 238 2.88 -0.48 14.69
CA CYS A 238 3.69 0.50 13.95
C CYS A 238 4.99 0.90 14.66
N GLY A 239 5.39 0.20 15.73
CA GLY A 239 6.55 0.57 16.56
C GLY A 239 6.24 1.54 17.70
N GLN A 240 5.01 2.06 17.78
CA GLN A 240 4.56 2.87 18.92
C GLN A 240 4.21 1.99 20.12
N ASN A 241 4.49 2.49 21.34
CA ASN A 241 4.15 1.80 22.58
C ASN A 241 2.64 1.48 22.64
N GLY A 242 2.34 0.20 22.86
CA GLY A 242 0.98 -0.33 22.93
C GLY A 242 0.31 -0.63 21.58
N CYS A 243 0.97 -0.35 20.44
CA CYS A 243 0.43 -0.72 19.13
C CYS A 243 0.78 -2.18 18.79
N LYS A 244 -0.23 -3.01 18.47
CA LYS A 244 -0.06 -4.43 18.16
C LYS A 244 -0.52 -4.76 16.74
N GLY A 245 -0.09 -5.89 16.20
CA GLY A 245 -0.54 -6.42 14.91
C GLY A 245 0.29 -5.96 13.71
N LYS A 246 -0.34 -6.01 12.53
CA LYS A 246 0.27 -5.65 11.23
C LYS A 246 -0.47 -4.46 10.59
N PRO A 247 -0.40 -3.25 11.18
CA PRO A 247 -1.12 -2.10 10.66
C PRO A 247 -0.58 -1.67 9.29
N GLY A 248 -1.46 -1.03 8.51
CA GLY A 248 -1.04 -0.24 7.36
C GLY A 248 -0.75 1.19 7.79
N LEU A 249 0.27 1.82 7.20
CA LEU A 249 0.57 3.24 7.36
C LEU A 249 -0.21 4.01 6.29
N VAL A 250 -1.29 4.67 6.69
CA VAL A 250 -2.24 5.34 5.79
C VAL A 250 -1.98 6.85 5.77
N PRO A 251 -2.45 7.59 4.75
CA PRO A 251 -2.41 9.04 4.78
C PRO A 251 -3.11 9.59 6.03
N ALA A 252 -2.52 10.61 6.64
CA ALA A 252 -3.08 11.28 7.81
C ALA A 252 -4.51 11.76 7.53
N ASN A 253 -4.68 12.47 6.40
CA ASN A 253 -5.97 12.89 5.87
C ASN A 253 -6.43 11.96 4.72
N HIS A 254 -6.90 10.77 5.09
CA HIS A 254 -7.44 9.79 4.15
C HIS A 254 -8.79 10.18 3.53
N MET A 255 -9.39 11.31 3.92
CA MET A 255 -10.59 11.86 3.28
C MET A 255 -10.23 12.65 2.01
N VAL A 256 -8.99 13.18 1.95
CA VAL A 256 -8.48 13.93 0.80
C VAL A 256 -7.55 13.08 -0.05
N GLN A 257 -6.72 12.24 0.59
CA GLN A 257 -5.78 11.38 -0.09
C GLN A 257 -6.29 9.93 -0.11
N ASP A 258 -6.71 9.49 -1.29
CA ASP A 258 -7.05 8.10 -1.53
C ASP A 258 -5.85 7.18 -1.35
N HIS A 259 -6.12 5.96 -0.90
CA HIS A 259 -5.06 4.98 -0.66
C HIS A 259 -5.54 3.54 -0.80
N THR A 260 -4.60 2.65 -1.12
CA THR A 260 -4.85 1.20 -1.17
C THR A 260 -3.66 0.40 -0.65
N ARG A 261 -3.93 -0.82 -0.21
CA ARG A 261 -2.89 -1.82 0.06
C ARG A 261 -2.31 -2.34 -1.23
N MET A 262 -1.03 -2.68 -1.15
CA MET A 262 -0.22 -3.30 -2.18
C MET A 262 -0.50 -4.80 -2.34
N GLU A 263 -1.77 -5.19 -2.30
CA GLU A 263 -2.22 -6.55 -2.62
C GLU A 263 -3.03 -6.49 -3.92
N THR A 264 -2.78 -7.39 -4.87
CA THR A 264 -3.48 -7.44 -6.17
C THR A 264 -5.00 -7.40 -6.02
N ARG A 265 -5.53 -8.06 -4.98
CA ARG A 265 -6.96 -8.03 -4.65
C ARG A 265 -7.45 -6.66 -4.17
N ALA A 266 -6.63 -5.94 -3.40
CA ALA A 266 -6.96 -4.62 -2.86
C ALA A 266 -6.88 -3.52 -3.93
N ILE A 267 -5.88 -3.59 -4.82
CA ILE A 267 -5.78 -2.67 -5.98
C ILE A 267 -6.96 -2.89 -6.92
N ALA A 268 -7.29 -4.15 -7.25
CA ALA A 268 -8.49 -4.47 -8.02
C ALA A 268 -9.78 -4.00 -7.32
N GLN A 269 -9.88 -4.10 -5.99
CA GLN A 269 -11.02 -3.58 -5.23
C GLN A 269 -11.11 -2.05 -5.22
N THR A 270 -9.98 -1.34 -5.26
CA THR A 270 -9.95 0.12 -5.33
C THR A 270 -10.39 0.61 -6.70
N LYS A 271 -9.93 -0.03 -7.78
CA LYS A 271 -10.48 0.19 -9.14
C LYS A 271 -12.01 -0.03 -9.16
N ARG A 272 -12.48 -1.13 -8.55
CA ARG A 272 -13.92 -1.47 -8.45
C ARG A 272 -14.79 -0.44 -7.72
N ARG A 273 -14.22 0.36 -6.82
CA ARG A 273 -14.95 1.37 -6.03
C ARG A 273 -15.06 2.71 -6.75
N LYS A 274 -14.17 3.00 -7.71
CA LYS A 274 -14.10 4.30 -8.38
C LYS A 274 -14.51 4.30 -9.84
N SER A 275 -14.43 3.18 -10.56
CA SER A 275 -14.97 3.13 -11.92
C SER A 275 -16.48 2.97 -11.87
N ASN A 276 -17.23 3.84 -12.57
CA ASN A 276 -18.66 3.67 -12.81
C ASN A 276 -18.90 2.57 -13.86
N TRP A 277 -18.26 1.41 -13.69
CA TRP A 277 -18.22 0.31 -14.66
C TRP A 277 -19.62 -0.25 -15.00
N LYS A 278 -20.60 -0.01 -14.14
CA LYS A 278 -22.00 -0.40 -14.37
C LYS A 278 -22.70 0.50 -15.39
N ALA A 279 -22.36 1.79 -15.46
CA ALA A 279 -23.06 2.77 -16.29
C ALA A 279 -23.17 2.37 -17.76
N PRO A 280 -22.13 1.85 -18.44
CA PRO A 280 -22.27 1.41 -19.83
C PRO A 280 -23.15 0.15 -20.00
N LEU A 281 -23.35 -0.63 -18.93
CA LEU A 281 -24.17 -1.85 -18.93
C LEU A 281 -25.62 -1.61 -18.51
N CYS A 282 -25.92 -0.44 -17.94
CA CYS A 282 -27.20 -0.13 -17.32
C CYS A 282 -27.91 1.05 -18.00
N ARG A 283 -29.24 1.03 -17.97
CA ARG A 283 -30.12 2.09 -18.48
C ARG A 283 -29.99 3.34 -17.63
N THR A 284 -29.90 4.49 -18.29
CA THR A 284 -29.80 5.80 -17.64
C THR A 284 -30.71 6.80 -18.36
N GLY A 285 -31.28 7.76 -17.63
CA GLY A 285 -32.11 8.81 -18.23
C GLY A 285 -33.27 8.24 -19.06
N LYS A 286 -33.36 8.63 -20.33
CA LYS A 286 -34.43 8.24 -21.26
C LYS A 286 -34.49 6.73 -21.55
N ASP A 287 -33.38 6.00 -21.38
CA ASP A 287 -33.32 4.55 -21.63
C ASP A 287 -34.15 3.73 -20.61
N ARG A 288 -34.58 4.35 -19.50
CA ARG A 288 -35.40 3.71 -18.47
C ARG A 288 -36.85 3.46 -18.91
N GLY A 289 -37.27 3.96 -20.07
CA GLY A 289 -38.61 3.73 -20.61
C GLY A 289 -38.99 2.25 -20.59
N GLY A 290 -40.14 1.95 -19.99
CA GLY A 290 -40.68 0.58 -19.86
C GLY A 290 -40.17 -0.24 -18.67
N CYS A 291 -39.24 0.28 -17.86
CA CYS A 291 -38.81 -0.37 -16.63
C CYS A 291 -39.56 0.18 -15.40
N ALA A 292 -39.87 -0.68 -14.43
CA ALA A 292 -40.53 -0.24 -13.20
C ALA A 292 -39.60 0.66 -12.37
N GLU A 293 -40.14 1.78 -11.87
CA GLU A 293 -39.43 2.73 -11.00
C GLU A 293 -39.28 2.22 -9.58
N THR A 294 -40.15 1.30 -9.16
CA THR A 294 -40.09 0.64 -7.86
C THR A 294 -40.32 -0.85 -8.05
N VAL A 295 -39.52 -1.67 -7.38
CA VAL A 295 -39.65 -3.13 -7.39
C VAL A 295 -39.73 -3.64 -5.96
N ARG A 296 -40.70 -4.50 -5.67
CA ARG A 296 -40.77 -5.18 -4.38
C ARG A 296 -39.76 -6.32 -4.34
N VAL A 297 -38.86 -6.28 -3.35
CA VAL A 297 -37.73 -7.20 -3.23
C VAL A 297 -37.68 -7.89 -1.87
N ARG A 298 -37.14 -9.10 -1.84
CA ARG A 298 -36.99 -9.97 -0.66
C ARG A 298 -35.53 -10.22 -0.32
N CYS A 299 -35.18 -10.12 0.95
CA CYS A 299 -33.84 -10.39 1.47
C CYS A 299 -33.51 -11.90 1.48
N ARG A 300 -32.37 -12.26 0.89
CA ARG A 300 -31.78 -13.62 0.92
C ARG A 300 -30.64 -13.76 1.94
N GLY A 301 -30.49 -12.77 2.83
CA GLY A 301 -29.54 -12.80 3.94
C GLY A 301 -29.89 -13.85 4.99
N TYR A 302 -28.95 -14.16 5.88
CA TYR A 302 -29.18 -15.03 7.04
C TYR A 302 -29.21 -14.19 8.31
N GLY A 303 -30.16 -14.46 9.21
CA GLY A 303 -30.27 -13.77 10.49
C GLY A 303 -29.12 -14.12 11.45
N GLN A 304 -28.95 -13.31 12.50
CA GLN A 304 -28.04 -13.67 13.60
C GLN A 304 -28.63 -14.83 14.41
N GLY A 305 -27.97 -15.98 14.39
CA GLY A 305 -28.35 -17.18 15.13
C GLY A 305 -27.65 -18.44 14.58
N SER A 306 -27.56 -19.50 15.38
CA SER A 306 -26.94 -20.78 15.00
C SER A 306 -27.73 -21.57 13.94
N GLN A 307 -28.95 -21.12 13.60
CA GLN A 307 -29.77 -21.68 12.54
C GLN A 307 -29.68 -20.82 11.28
N LYS A 308 -29.21 -21.41 10.16
CA LYS A 308 -29.15 -20.79 8.82
C LYS A 308 -30.55 -20.62 8.22
N ARG A 309 -31.41 -19.81 8.85
CA ARG A 309 -32.72 -19.46 8.28
C ARG A 309 -32.57 -18.20 7.44
N GLU A 310 -33.05 -18.26 6.20
CA GLU A 310 -33.09 -17.08 5.33
C GLU A 310 -34.02 -16.01 5.92
N CYS A 311 -33.63 -14.74 5.78
CA CYS A 311 -34.31 -13.60 6.37
C CYS A 311 -35.72 -13.42 5.81
N GLY A 312 -35.89 -13.47 4.49
CA GLY A 312 -37.20 -13.41 3.83
C GLY A 312 -37.93 -12.06 3.94
N ARG A 313 -37.37 -11.04 4.60
CA ARG A 313 -38.01 -9.72 4.71
C ARG A 313 -38.15 -9.06 3.35
N GLU A 314 -39.33 -8.53 3.10
CA GLU A 314 -39.65 -7.81 1.86
C GLU A 314 -39.65 -6.30 2.09
N ARG A 315 -39.32 -5.54 1.05
CA ARG A 315 -39.49 -4.09 0.99
C ARG A 315 -39.58 -3.58 -0.44
N ASP A 316 -40.01 -2.34 -0.58
CA ASP A 316 -39.95 -1.64 -1.85
C ASP A 316 -38.54 -1.10 -2.11
N TYR A 317 -38.06 -1.30 -3.33
CA TYR A 317 -36.79 -0.81 -3.81
C TYR A 317 -37.03 0.28 -4.86
N ASN A 318 -36.91 1.54 -4.42
CA ASN A 318 -37.29 2.73 -5.20
C ASN A 318 -36.18 3.24 -6.12
N THR A 319 -35.02 2.57 -6.15
CA THR A 319 -33.90 2.92 -7.03
C THR A 319 -33.41 1.72 -7.84
N PRO A 320 -34.30 1.00 -8.55
CA PRO A 320 -33.92 -0.17 -9.32
C PRO A 320 -32.97 0.21 -10.46
N GLU A 321 -31.86 -0.52 -10.55
CA GLU A 321 -30.94 -0.47 -11.68
C GLU A 321 -31.38 -1.53 -12.69
N TRP A 322 -31.49 -1.17 -13.96
CA TRP A 322 -31.90 -2.05 -15.04
C TRP A 322 -30.81 -2.15 -16.09
N THR A 323 -30.56 -3.35 -16.63
CA THR A 323 -29.60 -3.53 -17.72
C THR A 323 -30.13 -2.95 -19.03
N ILE A 324 -29.23 -2.54 -19.93
CA ILE A 324 -29.62 -2.09 -21.29
C ILE A 324 -30.12 -3.22 -22.19
N HIS A 325 -29.96 -4.47 -21.76
CA HIS A 325 -30.39 -5.67 -22.50
C HIS A 325 -31.89 -5.63 -22.83
N SER A 326 -32.29 -6.41 -23.84
CA SER A 326 -33.69 -6.62 -24.20
C SER A 326 -34.03 -8.12 -24.14
N PRO A 327 -34.98 -8.56 -23.28
CA PRO A 327 -35.68 -7.74 -22.29
C PRO A 327 -34.73 -7.22 -21.19
N ALA A 328 -35.13 -6.10 -20.56
CA ALA A 328 -34.37 -5.49 -19.47
C ALA A 328 -34.37 -6.39 -18.24
N ARG A 329 -33.22 -6.53 -17.59
CA ARG A 329 -33.07 -7.33 -16.37
C ARG A 329 -32.78 -6.42 -15.18
N LEU A 330 -33.41 -6.71 -14.05
CA LEU A 330 -33.12 -6.03 -12.80
C LEU A 330 -31.70 -6.38 -12.34
N VAL A 331 -30.86 -5.38 -12.14
CA VAL A 331 -29.51 -5.59 -11.59
C VAL A 331 -29.66 -5.96 -10.12
N GLN A 332 -29.06 -7.09 -9.74
CA GLN A 332 -29.22 -7.66 -8.40
C GLN A 332 -28.87 -6.63 -7.30
N PRO A 333 -29.86 -6.24 -6.46
CA PRO A 333 -29.64 -5.26 -5.41
C PRO A 333 -28.75 -5.81 -4.31
N ARG A 334 -27.87 -4.94 -3.81
CA ARG A 334 -27.12 -5.16 -2.56
C ARG A 334 -27.44 -4.05 -1.60
N LEU A 335 -28.17 -4.39 -0.55
CA LEU A 335 -28.76 -3.41 0.34
C LEU A 335 -28.63 -3.87 1.79
N LYS A 336 -28.62 -2.93 2.73
CA LYS A 336 -28.65 -3.24 4.16
C LYS A 336 -30.01 -3.81 4.57
N CYS A 337 -29.98 -4.79 5.47
CA CYS A 337 -31.18 -5.40 6.05
C CYS A 337 -31.09 -5.36 7.58
N ASP A 338 -32.22 -5.22 8.25
CA ASP A 338 -32.25 -5.18 9.71
C ASP A 338 -32.04 -6.57 10.35
N CYS A 339 -31.97 -7.64 9.56
CA CYS A 339 -31.71 -9.00 10.08
C CYS A 339 -30.31 -9.16 10.70
N ASP A 340 -29.40 -8.22 10.45
CA ASP A 340 -28.10 -8.11 11.09
C ASP A 340 -27.80 -6.67 11.57
N GLU A 341 -28.84 -5.93 11.98
CA GLU A 341 -28.73 -4.53 12.42
C GLU A 341 -28.10 -3.61 11.36
N GLY A 342 -28.25 -3.95 10.07
CA GLY A 342 -27.70 -3.15 8.97
C GLY A 342 -26.16 -3.15 8.89
N LYS A 343 -25.50 -4.14 9.51
CA LYS A 343 -24.04 -4.26 9.53
C LYS A 343 -23.46 -4.67 8.17
N LYS A 344 -24.20 -5.47 7.37
CA LYS A 344 -23.74 -5.97 6.06
C LYS A 344 -24.76 -5.70 4.96
N ASP A 345 -24.25 -5.65 3.73
CA ASP A 345 -25.09 -5.67 2.54
C ASP A 345 -25.51 -7.11 2.22
N HIS A 346 -26.81 -7.32 2.10
CA HIS A 346 -27.40 -8.60 1.69
C HIS A 346 -27.82 -8.56 0.24
N TYR A 347 -27.94 -9.74 -0.36
CA TYR A 347 -28.58 -9.89 -1.65
C TYR A 347 -30.09 -9.84 -1.50
N PHE A 348 -30.72 -9.16 -2.45
CA PHE A 348 -32.16 -9.12 -2.58
C PHE A 348 -32.56 -9.70 -3.94
N GLU A 349 -33.75 -10.29 -3.99
CA GLU A 349 -34.39 -10.78 -5.21
C GLU A 349 -35.77 -10.14 -5.37
N PRO A 350 -36.31 -9.97 -6.58
CA PRO A 350 -37.68 -9.53 -6.77
C PRO A 350 -38.65 -10.57 -6.21
N VAL A 351 -39.73 -10.10 -5.58
CA VAL A 351 -40.82 -10.97 -5.14
C VAL A 351 -41.59 -11.50 -6.35
N ASP A 352 -41.76 -10.67 -7.38
CA ASP A 352 -42.31 -11.10 -8.66
C ASP A 352 -41.26 -11.89 -9.46
N LYS A 353 -41.53 -13.18 -9.65
CA LYS A 353 -40.66 -14.11 -10.40
C LYS A 353 -40.61 -13.83 -11.90
N ARG A 354 -41.51 -13.00 -12.45
CA ARG A 354 -41.47 -12.57 -13.85
C ARG A 354 -40.35 -11.55 -14.11
N ILE A 355 -39.87 -10.88 -13.06
CA ILE A 355 -38.75 -9.94 -13.17
C ILE A 355 -37.44 -10.72 -13.22
N GLU A 356 -36.88 -10.85 -14.42
CA GLU A 356 -35.55 -11.45 -14.58
C GLU A 356 -34.47 -10.58 -13.94
N MET A 357 -33.47 -11.25 -13.33
CA MET A 357 -32.33 -10.59 -12.72
C MET A 357 -31.03 -10.82 -13.48
N ALA A 358 -30.18 -9.80 -13.48
CA ALA A 358 -28.77 -9.92 -13.82
C ALA A 358 -27.92 -9.85 -12.55
N SER A 359 -27.15 -10.91 -12.28
CA SER A 359 -26.22 -10.89 -11.15
C SER A 359 -25.07 -9.91 -11.39
N LEU A 360 -24.60 -9.26 -10.32
CA LEU A 360 -23.42 -8.39 -10.40
C LEU A 360 -22.18 -9.13 -10.92
N THR A 361 -22.09 -10.43 -10.63
CA THR A 361 -21.00 -11.29 -11.11
C THR A 361 -21.05 -11.47 -12.63
N SER A 362 -22.24 -11.69 -13.20
CA SER A 362 -22.43 -11.82 -14.64
C SER A 362 -22.07 -10.51 -15.36
N LEU A 363 -22.61 -9.38 -14.89
CA LEU A 363 -22.30 -8.05 -15.47
C LEU A 363 -20.80 -7.73 -15.43
N ARG A 364 -20.12 -8.11 -14.34
CA ARG A 364 -18.67 -7.95 -14.23
C ARG A 364 -17.90 -8.82 -15.21
N LYS A 365 -18.32 -10.07 -15.43
CA LYS A 365 -17.70 -10.93 -16.45
C LYS A 365 -17.80 -10.28 -17.83
N THR A 366 -18.97 -9.72 -18.16
CA THR A 366 -19.17 -8.97 -19.40
C THR A 366 -18.23 -7.77 -19.50
N TYR A 367 -18.21 -6.90 -18.49
CA TYR A 367 -17.33 -5.73 -18.47
C TYR A 367 -15.85 -6.11 -18.58
N GLN A 368 -15.41 -7.10 -17.80
CA GLN A 368 -14.02 -7.56 -17.81
C GLN A 368 -13.63 -8.13 -19.18
N GLY A 369 -14.52 -8.86 -19.85
CA GLY A 369 -14.26 -9.37 -21.20
C GLY A 369 -13.95 -8.27 -22.22
N PHE A 370 -14.62 -7.11 -22.12
CA PHE A 370 -14.31 -5.95 -22.95
C PHE A 370 -12.98 -5.30 -22.56
N LEU A 371 -12.70 -5.15 -21.26
CA LEU A 371 -11.40 -4.63 -20.81
C LEU A 371 -10.23 -5.52 -21.26
N ASP A 372 -10.38 -6.84 -21.20
CA ASP A 372 -9.37 -7.81 -21.65
C ASP A 372 -9.14 -7.68 -23.17
N ALA A 373 -10.17 -7.28 -23.91
CA ALA A 373 -10.08 -6.93 -25.33
C ALA A 373 -9.58 -5.49 -25.59
N ARG A 374 -9.14 -4.77 -24.54
CA ARG A 374 -8.70 -3.36 -24.58
C ARG A 374 -9.79 -2.38 -25.03
N CYS A 375 -11.04 -2.63 -24.64
CA CYS A 375 -12.18 -1.77 -24.88
C CYS A 375 -12.75 -1.27 -23.55
N ASP A 376 -12.72 0.05 -23.31
CA ASP A 376 -13.48 0.65 -22.22
C ASP A 376 -14.88 1.02 -22.74
N LEU A 377 -15.89 0.25 -22.32
CA LEU A 377 -17.28 0.45 -22.76
C LEU A 377 -17.84 1.85 -22.46
N ALA A 378 -17.23 2.62 -21.57
CA ALA A 378 -17.63 4.00 -21.32
C ALA A 378 -17.46 4.92 -22.55
N ASP A 379 -16.52 4.58 -23.44
CA ASP A 379 -16.17 5.38 -24.63
C ASP A 379 -17.00 5.00 -25.88
N TYR A 380 -17.87 3.99 -25.76
CA TYR A 380 -18.61 3.40 -26.87
C TYR A 380 -20.13 3.51 -26.68
N PRO A 381 -20.91 3.51 -27.77
CA PRO A 381 -22.36 3.57 -27.68
C PRO A 381 -22.96 2.36 -26.97
N LYS A 382 -24.07 2.59 -26.26
CA LYS A 382 -24.82 1.54 -25.54
C LYS A 382 -25.60 0.66 -26.51
N LEU A 383 -24.95 -0.34 -27.09
CA LEU A 383 -25.56 -1.28 -28.04
C LEU A 383 -25.81 -2.65 -27.39
N PRO A 384 -27.03 -2.96 -26.92
CA PRO A 384 -27.29 -4.17 -26.13
C PRO A 384 -27.01 -5.47 -26.90
N GLY A 385 -27.36 -5.51 -28.19
CA GLY A 385 -27.09 -6.64 -29.08
C GLY A 385 -25.61 -6.88 -29.37
N ILE A 386 -24.71 -5.99 -28.97
CA ILE A 386 -23.26 -6.20 -29.03
C ILE A 386 -22.70 -6.54 -27.65
N ILE A 387 -23.19 -5.87 -26.61
CA ILE A 387 -22.67 -5.99 -25.25
C ILE A 387 -23.01 -7.35 -24.63
N PHE A 388 -24.24 -7.85 -24.81
CA PHE A 388 -24.73 -9.04 -24.09
C PHE A 388 -24.85 -10.31 -24.94
N ASP A 389 -24.72 -10.20 -26.26
CA ASP A 389 -25.02 -11.28 -27.21
C ASP A 389 -23.91 -12.35 -27.26
N LEU A 390 -23.78 -13.15 -26.19
CA LEU A 390 -22.83 -14.27 -26.05
C LEU A 390 -23.36 -15.60 -26.57
N GLU A 391 -24.64 -15.69 -26.90
CA GLU A 391 -25.26 -16.91 -27.38
C GLU A 391 -25.70 -16.72 -28.83
N PRO A 392 -25.61 -17.76 -29.69
CA PRO A 392 -26.28 -17.70 -30.97
C PRO A 392 -27.77 -17.47 -30.72
N ASN A 393 -28.34 -16.40 -31.27
CA ASN A 393 -29.77 -16.09 -31.26
C ASN A 393 -30.59 -17.21 -31.92
N GLY A 394 -30.76 -18.36 -31.25
CA GLY A 394 -31.47 -19.54 -31.72
C GLY A 394 -30.89 -20.22 -32.97
N ASP A 395 -29.75 -19.75 -33.49
CA ASP A 395 -29.15 -20.23 -34.74
C ASP A 395 -27.93 -21.11 -34.43
N PRO A 396 -28.07 -22.45 -34.38
CA PRO A 396 -27.00 -23.37 -33.97
C PRO A 396 -25.76 -23.32 -34.87
N LYS A 397 -25.79 -22.57 -35.98
CA LYS A 397 -24.67 -22.37 -36.90
C LYS A 397 -23.82 -21.13 -36.60
N LYS A 398 -24.22 -20.25 -35.69
CA LYS A 398 -23.45 -19.01 -35.38
C LYS A 398 -22.50 -19.23 -34.19
N ASN A 399 -21.21 -19.13 -34.46
CA ASN A 399 -20.20 -19.08 -33.40
C ASN A 399 -20.42 -17.82 -32.54
N PRO A 400 -20.41 -17.94 -31.20
CA PRO A 400 -20.56 -16.79 -30.32
C PRO A 400 -19.41 -15.81 -30.54
N ARG A 401 -19.75 -14.52 -30.71
CA ARG A 401 -18.75 -13.48 -31.00
C ARG A 401 -17.79 -13.33 -29.82
N THR A 402 -16.48 -13.33 -30.08
CA THR A 402 -15.49 -12.99 -29.05
C THR A 402 -15.61 -11.53 -28.64
N TYR A 403 -15.13 -11.16 -27.45
CA TYR A 403 -15.10 -9.76 -27.02
C TYR A 403 -14.31 -8.86 -27.96
N ARG A 404 -13.24 -9.40 -28.58
CA ARG A 404 -12.46 -8.68 -29.59
C ARG A 404 -13.28 -8.36 -30.84
N GLN A 405 -14.08 -9.32 -31.33
CA GLN A 405 -14.97 -9.07 -32.45
C GLN A 405 -16.03 -8.01 -32.11
N ARG A 406 -16.64 -8.10 -30.93
CA ARG A 406 -17.62 -7.09 -30.47
C ARG A 406 -17.01 -5.70 -30.37
N PHE A 407 -15.76 -5.61 -29.90
CA PHE A 407 -15.05 -4.35 -29.83
C PHE A 407 -14.91 -3.72 -31.22
N GLU A 408 -14.51 -4.48 -32.25
CA GLU A 408 -14.46 -3.96 -33.63
C GLU A 408 -15.84 -3.45 -34.09
N TYR A 409 -16.94 -4.15 -33.78
CA TYR A 409 -18.29 -3.67 -34.07
C TYR A 409 -18.64 -2.37 -33.34
N LEU A 410 -18.28 -2.24 -32.06
CA LEU A 410 -18.51 -1.01 -31.30
C LEU A 410 -17.71 0.16 -31.87
N LYS A 411 -16.47 -0.10 -32.32
CA LYS A 411 -15.64 0.89 -32.99
C LYS A 411 -16.30 1.38 -34.29
N SER A 412 -16.72 0.47 -35.17
CA SER A 412 -17.44 0.82 -36.39
C SER A 412 -18.73 1.59 -36.12
N ALA A 413 -19.50 1.19 -35.11
CA ALA A 413 -20.72 1.90 -34.73
C ALA A 413 -20.44 3.31 -34.18
N THR A 414 -19.35 3.48 -33.43
CA THR A 414 -18.93 4.79 -32.92
C THR A 414 -18.53 5.70 -34.07
N THR A 415 -17.69 5.21 -35.00
CA THR A 415 -17.30 5.93 -36.22
C THR A 415 -18.52 6.36 -37.03
N ALA A 416 -19.51 5.47 -37.20
CA ALA A 416 -20.74 5.80 -37.92
C ALA A 416 -21.58 6.88 -37.21
N LEU A 417 -21.57 6.93 -35.88
CA LEU A 417 -22.29 7.94 -35.10
C LEU A 417 -21.55 9.28 -35.05
N THR A 418 -20.21 9.28 -35.06
CA THR A 418 -19.40 10.50 -34.93
C THR A 418 -19.00 11.10 -36.29
N GLY A 419 -19.19 10.39 -37.41
CA GLY A 419 -18.93 10.90 -38.76
C GLY A 419 -17.46 11.17 -39.09
N LEU A 420 -16.52 10.64 -38.29
CA LEU A 420 -15.07 10.81 -38.48
C LEU A 420 -14.55 9.62 -39.30
N ASN A 421 -14.33 9.83 -40.60
CA ASN A 421 -13.57 8.90 -41.45
C ASN A 421 -12.08 8.97 -41.17
#